data_AF-A0A7S1WTV1-F1
#
_entry.id   AF-A0A7S1WTV1-F1
#
_cell.length_a   1.000
_cell.length_b   1.000
_cell.length_c   1.000
_cell.angle_alpha   90.00
_cell.angle_beta   90.00
_cell.angle_gamma   90.00
#
_symmetry.space_group_name_H-M   'P 1'
#
loop_
_entity.id
_entity.type
_entity.pdbx_description
1 polymer ?
#
loop_
_entity_poly.entity_id
_entity_poly.type
_entity_poly.pdbx_seq_one_letter_code
_entity_poly.pdbx_strand_id
1 'polypeptide(L)'
;GSSPTSLAQACVSCSPAMTAGGSEELNFVAIVPSGSGECREFEITAESKETGEKLKKKIEKCCGIPADDLELFFKNPAAGGEETKQKWIFEDASLKEQEIKDGAVITVGVHGMKGDAFHADPVSGEVPTDAVGASIATKGDSSYYHAHSRTAALPEEHRIVSGGEPEKLSGDLVKPIEEHKTVKQQLAESEGTKDAERAERPIRNYSWGDEKEVVKIYISKDNEPDAINFAGDGKGGQVDVQWGPKYLKLRVKAEKHDLVLELDKIYYEIIPEQSSFRVSQNKRISLSLRKKENFTWLKLLKPDA
;
A
#
# COMPACT_ATOMS: atom_id res chain seq x y z
N GLY A 1 -3.33 34.63 -34.17
CA GLY A 1 -4.36 35.63 -33.86
C GLY A 1 -5.17 35.14 -32.69
N SER A 2 -5.26 35.96 -31.64
CA SER A 2 -6.24 35.88 -30.55
C SER A 2 -6.05 34.79 -29.48
N SER A 3 -5.24 35.10 -28.47
CA SER A 3 -5.62 34.91 -27.05
C SER A 3 -6.13 36.28 -26.52
N PRO A 4 -6.69 36.45 -25.31
CA PRO A 4 -6.99 35.49 -24.22
C PRO A 4 -8.41 35.69 -23.61
N THR A 5 -8.87 34.81 -22.70
CA THR A 5 -9.88 35.22 -21.68
C THR A 5 -9.69 34.45 -20.38
N SER A 6 -9.23 35.21 -19.38
CA SER A 6 -9.28 34.96 -17.95
C SER A 6 -10.72 35.07 -17.45
N LEU A 7 -11.13 34.18 -16.53
CA LEU A 7 -12.24 34.47 -15.62
C LEU A 7 -11.88 33.97 -14.22
N ALA A 8 -11.89 34.94 -13.32
CA ALA A 8 -11.53 34.86 -11.93
C ALA A 8 -12.74 34.49 -11.04
N GLN A 9 -12.41 33.90 -9.89
CA GLN A 9 -12.91 34.28 -8.56
C GLN A 9 -14.41 34.12 -8.23
N ALA A 10 -14.68 33.21 -7.31
CA ALA A 10 -15.70 33.37 -6.28
C ALA A 10 -15.21 32.73 -4.97
N CYS A 11 -14.46 33.51 -4.18
CA CYS A 11 -14.24 33.21 -2.76
C CYS A 11 -15.51 33.57 -1.99
N VAL A 12 -16.23 32.56 -1.49
CA VAL A 12 -17.31 32.76 -0.53
C VAL A 12 -16.69 32.70 0.86
N SER A 13 -16.41 33.88 1.43
CA SER A 13 -15.99 34.03 2.82
C SER A 13 -17.21 33.92 3.74
N CYS A 14 -17.46 32.73 4.28
CA CYS A 14 -18.33 32.55 5.43
C CYS A 14 -17.47 32.67 6.70
N SER A 15 -17.64 33.76 7.45
CA SER A 15 -17.12 33.87 8.81
C SER A 15 -18.17 33.35 9.80
N PRO A 16 -17.88 32.32 10.62
CA PRO A 16 -18.63 32.04 11.82
C PRO A 16 -17.94 32.65 13.04
N ALA A 17 -18.75 33.32 13.86
CA ALA A 17 -18.36 33.92 15.12
C ALA A 17 -18.04 32.84 16.18
N MET A 18 -16.79 32.86 16.63
CA MET A 18 -16.32 32.78 18.03
C MET A 18 -17.20 32.03 19.05
N THR A 19 -16.84 30.77 19.28
CA THR A 19 -16.77 30.23 20.65
C THR A 19 -15.33 29.79 20.87
N ALA A 20 -14.61 30.55 21.71
CA ALA A 20 -13.17 30.49 21.90
C ALA A 20 -12.73 29.23 22.66
N GLY A 21 -12.60 28.13 21.93
CA GLY A 21 -11.71 27.01 22.26
C GLY A 21 -10.67 26.88 21.15
N GLY A 22 -10.02 28.00 20.80
CA GLY A 22 -9.28 28.23 19.56
C GLY A 22 -8.36 27.07 19.18
N SER A 23 -8.85 26.20 18.30
CA SER A 23 -7.98 25.36 17.48
C SER A 23 -7.28 26.29 16.51
N GLU A 24 -5.99 26.51 16.75
CA GLU A 24 -5.12 27.14 15.74
C GLU A 24 -5.08 26.20 14.53
N GLU A 25 -5.68 26.64 13.43
CA GLU A 25 -5.61 25.96 12.13
C GLU A 25 -4.25 26.26 11.50
N LEU A 26 -3.60 25.22 10.99
CA LEU A 26 -2.30 25.27 10.33
C LEU A 26 -2.50 24.96 8.85
N ASN A 27 -1.90 25.76 7.99
CA ASN A 27 -1.84 25.56 6.54
C ASN A 27 -0.43 25.17 6.17
N PHE A 28 -0.28 24.13 5.35
CA PHE A 28 1.02 23.68 4.88
C PHE A 28 0.96 23.12 3.47
N VAL A 29 2.11 23.13 2.79
CA VAL A 29 2.28 22.56 1.46
C VAL A 29 2.89 21.17 1.60
N ALA A 30 2.15 20.15 1.17
CA ALA A 30 2.62 18.77 1.13
C ALA A 30 3.21 18.45 -0.24
N ILE A 31 4.52 18.15 -0.27
CA ILE A 31 5.26 17.72 -1.44
C ILE A 31 5.25 16.20 -1.48
N VAL A 32 4.48 15.63 -2.41
CA VAL A 32 4.28 14.19 -2.55
C VAL A 32 4.94 13.70 -3.84
N PRO A 33 5.89 12.76 -3.77
CA PRO A 33 6.51 12.21 -4.94
C PRO A 33 5.52 11.34 -5.72
N SER A 34 5.61 11.38 -7.04
CA SER A 34 4.91 10.48 -7.94
C SER A 34 5.79 9.31 -8.33
N GLY A 35 5.19 8.20 -8.77
CA GLY A 35 5.97 7.06 -9.28
C GLY A 35 6.77 7.36 -10.55
N SER A 36 6.57 8.54 -11.16
CA SER A 36 7.31 9.01 -12.34
C SER A 36 8.63 9.73 -12.01
N GLY A 37 8.86 10.09 -10.74
CA GLY A 37 10.00 10.89 -10.29
C GLY A 37 9.70 12.38 -10.16
N GLU A 38 8.55 12.86 -10.63
CA GLU A 38 8.07 14.23 -10.39
C GLU A 38 7.43 14.36 -9.00
N CYS A 39 7.50 15.53 -8.37
CA CYS A 39 6.79 15.83 -7.14
C CYS A 39 5.52 16.64 -7.43
N ARG A 40 4.44 16.32 -6.71
CA ARG A 40 3.18 17.08 -6.72
C ARG A 40 3.04 17.83 -5.41
N GLU A 41 2.53 19.05 -5.47
CA GLU A 41 2.27 19.88 -4.31
C GLU A 41 0.77 19.88 -4.00
N PHE A 42 0.43 19.73 -2.72
CA PHE A 42 -0.93 19.77 -2.22
C PHE A 42 -1.03 20.76 -1.07
N GLU A 43 -1.97 21.68 -1.13
CA GLU A 43 -2.31 22.53 0.02
C GLU A 43 -3.18 21.72 0.98
N ILE A 44 -2.72 21.56 2.22
CA ILE A 44 -3.42 20.79 3.25
C ILE A 44 -3.61 21.68 4.48
N THR A 45 -4.79 21.58 5.09
CA THR A 45 -5.10 22.25 6.36
C THR A 45 -5.33 21.23 7.48
N ALA A 46 -4.83 21.54 8.68
CA ALA A 46 -5.08 20.73 9.87
C ALA A 46 -5.11 21.57 11.14
N GLU A 47 -5.85 21.11 12.14
CA GLU A 47 -5.80 21.73 13.45
C GLU A 47 -4.48 21.36 14.14
N SER A 48 -3.89 22.30 14.89
CA SER A 48 -2.66 22.07 15.67
C SER A 48 -2.76 20.91 16.67
N LYS A 49 -3.98 20.54 17.06
CA LYS A 49 -4.29 19.43 17.98
C LYS A 49 -4.36 18.06 17.28
N GLU A 50 -4.40 18.02 15.95
CA GLU A 50 -4.42 16.77 15.20
C GLU A 50 -3.11 16.02 15.36
N THR A 51 -3.15 14.70 15.24
CA THR A 51 -1.98 13.82 15.30
C THR A 51 -1.38 13.63 13.92
N GLY A 52 -0.13 13.17 13.84
CA GLY A 52 0.50 12.81 12.57
C GLY A 52 -0.30 11.77 11.78
N GLU A 53 -0.96 10.83 12.46
CA GLU A 53 -1.83 9.83 11.82
C GLU A 53 -3.03 10.46 11.10
N LYS A 54 -3.68 11.45 11.72
CA LYS A 54 -4.80 12.19 11.10
C LYS A 54 -4.33 12.98 9.89
N LEU A 55 -3.14 13.58 9.98
CA LEU A 55 -2.50 14.26 8.87
C LEU A 55 -2.18 13.29 7.71
N LYS A 56 -1.62 12.10 7.99
CA LYS A 56 -1.41 11.06 6.96
C LYS A 56 -2.70 10.69 6.25
N LYS A 57 -3.80 10.48 6.99
CA LYS A 57 -5.12 10.18 6.42
C LYS A 57 -5.67 11.32 5.54
N LYS A 58 -5.36 12.58 5.85
CA LYS A 58 -5.71 13.72 4.98
C LYS A 58 -4.89 13.72 3.69
N ILE A 59 -3.59 13.45 3.79
CA ILE A 59 -2.70 13.34 2.63
C ILE A 59 -3.12 12.15 1.74
N GLU A 60 -3.41 10.98 2.32
CA GLU A 60 -3.94 9.80 1.61
C GLU A 60 -5.16 10.14 0.76
N LYS A 61 -6.10 10.93 1.29
CA LYS A 61 -7.30 11.35 0.54
C LYS A 61 -6.97 12.23 -0.67
N CYS A 62 -5.89 13.00 -0.61
CA CYS A 62 -5.50 13.93 -1.67
C CYS A 62 -4.68 13.23 -2.76
N CYS A 63 -3.74 12.36 -2.38
CA CYS A 63 -2.83 11.73 -3.33
C CYS A 63 -3.19 10.27 -3.69
N GLY A 64 -4.11 9.65 -2.96
CA GLY A 64 -4.55 8.26 -3.18
C GLY A 64 -3.55 7.19 -2.72
N ILE A 65 -2.49 7.59 -1.99
CA ILE A 65 -1.46 6.69 -1.45
C ILE A 65 -1.89 6.26 -0.04
N PRO A 66 -1.94 4.96 0.27
CA PRO A 66 -2.32 4.47 1.61
C PRO A 66 -1.47 5.08 2.72
N ALA A 67 -2.09 5.51 3.82
CA ALA A 67 -1.40 6.13 4.95
C ALA A 67 -0.26 5.27 5.55
N ASP A 68 -0.41 3.94 5.54
CA ASP A 68 0.59 2.98 6.01
C ASP A 68 1.92 3.06 5.23
N ASP A 69 1.87 3.51 3.98
CA ASP A 69 3.04 3.64 3.11
C ASP A 69 3.59 5.09 3.10
N LEU A 70 2.97 6.01 3.84
CA LEU A 70 3.43 7.40 3.93
C LEU A 70 4.40 7.57 5.09
N GLU A 71 5.50 8.26 4.85
CA GLU A 71 6.38 8.81 5.88
C GLU A 71 6.33 10.33 5.76
N LEU A 72 6.11 11.04 6.87
CA LEU A 72 5.93 12.49 6.81
C LEU A 72 7.09 13.19 7.48
N PHE A 73 7.64 14.18 6.80
CA PHE A 73 8.66 15.07 7.34
C PHE A 73 8.19 16.50 7.21
N PHE A 74 8.66 17.39 8.08
CA PHE A 74 8.32 18.81 8.00
C PHE A 74 9.56 19.69 8.07
N LYS A 75 9.46 20.85 7.42
CA LYS A 75 10.38 21.97 7.53
C LYS A 75 9.56 23.23 7.78
N ASN A 76 9.77 23.86 8.94
CA ASN A 76 9.10 25.11 9.27
C ASN A 76 9.65 26.27 8.42
N PRO A 77 8.87 27.34 8.19
CA PRO A 77 9.39 28.53 7.51
C PRO A 77 10.53 29.15 8.32
N ALA A 78 11.58 29.59 7.63
CA ALA A 78 12.75 30.21 8.24
C ALA A 78 12.37 31.54 8.91
N ALA A 79 12.40 31.61 10.23
CA ALA A 79 12.26 32.86 10.96
C ALA A 79 13.60 33.60 10.93
N GLY A 80 13.76 34.57 10.04
CA GLY A 80 14.98 35.38 9.95
C GLY A 80 16.08 34.82 9.03
N GLY A 81 15.73 33.95 8.09
CA GLY A 81 16.66 33.45 7.07
C GLY A 81 17.54 32.26 7.48
N GLU A 82 17.39 31.77 8.71
CA GLU A 82 18.07 30.56 9.16
C GLU A 82 17.32 29.30 8.68
N GLU A 83 18.00 28.42 7.95
CA GLU A 83 17.40 27.20 7.43
C GLU A 83 17.07 26.23 8.58
N THR A 84 15.78 25.95 8.79
CA THR A 84 15.38 24.92 9.75
C THR A 84 15.68 23.53 9.17
N LYS A 85 16.28 22.66 9.98
CA LYS A 85 16.44 21.24 9.62
C LYS A 85 15.07 20.58 9.43
N GLN A 86 15.00 19.64 8.49
CA GLN A 86 13.83 18.79 8.28
C GLN A 86 13.74 17.79 9.44
N LYS A 87 12.53 17.58 9.98
CA LYS A 87 12.26 16.66 11.10
C LYS A 87 11.15 15.67 10.73
N TRP A 88 11.15 14.50 11.36
CA TRP A 88 10.08 13.50 11.21
C TRP A 88 8.82 13.96 11.95
N ILE A 89 7.65 13.71 11.37
CA ILE A 89 6.36 13.77 12.06
C ILE A 89 6.00 12.39 12.62
N PHE A 90 5.93 12.29 13.94
CA PHE A 90 5.44 11.13 14.66
C PHE A 90 3.91 11.02 14.54
N GLU A 91 3.41 9.78 14.44
CA GLU A 91 1.98 9.51 14.18
C GLU A 91 1.08 9.77 15.39
N ASP A 92 1.60 9.53 16.58
CA ASP A 92 0.90 9.57 17.87
C ASP A 92 0.93 10.95 18.53
N ALA A 93 1.97 11.75 18.26
CA ALA A 93 2.11 13.10 18.78
C ALA A 93 1.28 14.12 17.98
N SER A 94 0.77 15.14 18.67
CA SER A 94 0.06 16.24 18.03
C SER A 94 1.00 17.14 17.22
N LEU A 95 0.49 17.81 16.18
CA LEU A 95 1.29 18.73 15.37
C LEU A 95 1.89 19.86 16.23
N LYS A 96 1.15 20.31 17.26
CA LYS A 96 1.61 21.30 18.22
C LYS A 96 2.77 20.82 19.10
N GLU A 97 2.70 19.61 19.64
CA GLU A 97 3.79 19.02 20.45
C GLU A 97 5.07 18.85 19.65
N GLN A 98 4.93 18.64 18.33
CA GLN A 98 6.04 18.52 17.39
C GLN A 98 6.51 19.87 16.84
N GLU A 99 5.97 20.98 17.36
CA GLU A 99 6.33 22.36 16.99
C GLU A 99 6.16 22.68 15.50
N ILE A 100 5.19 22.05 14.83
CA ILE A 100 4.87 22.34 13.44
C ILE A 100 4.13 23.69 13.37
N LYS A 101 4.63 24.60 12.54
CA LYS A 101 4.11 25.96 12.41
C LYS A 101 3.27 26.12 11.14
N ASP A 102 2.43 27.14 11.12
CA ASP A 102 1.72 27.56 9.92
C ASP A 102 2.75 27.95 8.83
N GLY A 103 2.45 27.55 7.59
CA GLY A 103 3.36 27.70 6.44
C GLY A 103 4.48 26.67 6.39
N ALA A 104 4.46 25.61 7.21
CA ALA A 104 5.43 24.52 7.09
C ALA A 104 5.33 23.82 5.73
N VAL A 105 6.46 23.29 5.26
CA VAL A 105 6.52 22.40 4.10
C VAL A 105 6.58 20.97 4.61
N ILE A 106 5.61 20.15 4.20
CA ILE A 106 5.56 18.73 4.53
C ILE A 106 6.15 17.95 3.35
N THR A 107 7.28 17.29 3.55
CA THR A 107 7.85 16.37 2.56
C THR A 107 7.33 14.98 2.84
N VAL A 108 6.75 14.31 1.84
CA VAL A 108 6.17 12.97 1.98
C VAL A 108 7.12 11.94 1.37
N GLY A 109 7.61 11.01 2.19
CA GLY A 109 8.22 9.77 1.75
C GLY A 109 7.15 8.73 1.44
N VAL A 110 7.35 7.92 0.40
CA VAL A 110 6.45 6.80 0.06
C VAL A 110 7.26 5.52 0.09
N HIS A 111 6.81 4.57 0.92
CA HIS A 111 7.47 3.29 1.08
C HIS A 111 7.49 2.53 -0.26
N GLY A 112 8.63 1.94 -0.61
CA GLY A 112 8.79 1.21 -1.87
C GLY A 112 9.06 2.08 -3.11
N MET A 113 9.26 3.38 -2.98
CA MET A 113 9.90 4.15 -4.07
C MET A 113 11.35 3.70 -4.25
N LYS A 114 11.69 3.25 -5.46
CA LYS A 114 13.08 3.04 -5.88
C LYS A 114 13.76 4.38 -6.11
N GLY A 115 14.17 5.01 -5.04
CA GLY A 115 15.01 6.19 -4.99
C GLY A 115 15.65 6.24 -3.61
N ASP A 116 16.79 6.91 -3.48
CA ASP A 116 17.48 7.11 -2.21
C ASP A 116 16.60 7.98 -1.28
N ALA A 117 15.55 7.38 -0.72
CA ALA A 117 14.84 7.98 0.39
C ALA A 117 15.87 8.10 1.50
N PHE A 118 16.16 9.34 1.87
CA PHE A 118 17.05 9.63 2.97
C PHE A 118 16.43 9.06 4.25
N HIS A 119 16.86 7.85 4.62
CA HIS A 119 16.49 7.28 5.90
C HIS A 119 17.17 8.13 6.98
N ALA A 120 16.36 8.90 7.70
CA ALA A 120 16.82 9.55 8.93
C ALA A 120 17.13 8.45 9.96
N ASP A 121 18.17 8.67 10.77
CA ASP A 121 18.48 7.75 11.86
C ASP A 121 17.29 7.68 12.82
N PRO A 122 16.80 6.48 13.19
CA PRO A 122 15.57 6.33 13.98
C PRO A 122 15.73 6.82 15.43
N VAL A 123 16.96 7.01 15.92
CA VAL A 123 17.24 7.47 17.29
C VAL A 123 17.42 8.99 17.32
N SER A 124 18.20 9.54 16.39
CA SER A 124 18.48 10.98 16.36
C SER A 124 17.45 11.79 15.57
N GLY A 125 16.73 11.15 14.64
CA GLY A 125 15.87 11.82 13.67
C GLY A 125 16.64 12.66 12.64
N GLU A 126 17.97 12.60 12.62
CA GLU A 126 18.81 13.35 11.69
C GLU A 126 19.11 12.51 10.44
N VAL A 127 19.08 13.15 9.27
CA VAL A 127 19.52 12.54 8.02
C VAL A 127 21.05 12.50 7.99
N PRO A 128 21.69 11.32 7.86
CA PRO A 128 23.14 11.23 7.80
C PRO A 128 23.69 12.00 6.59
N THR A 129 24.67 12.87 6.83
CA THR A 129 25.33 13.64 5.76
C THR A 129 26.44 12.86 5.04
N ASP A 130 26.90 11.75 5.62
CA ASP A 130 27.99 10.93 5.10
C ASP A 130 27.46 9.75 4.26
N ALA A 131 28.18 9.41 3.18
CA ALA A 131 27.76 8.35 2.27
C ALA A 131 27.66 6.96 2.94
N VAL A 132 28.44 6.73 3.99
CA VAL A 132 28.44 5.49 4.78
C VAL A 132 27.19 5.43 5.66
N GLY A 133 26.92 6.48 6.44
CA GLY A 133 25.69 6.63 7.21
C GLY A 133 24.45 6.56 6.34
N ALA A 134 24.43 7.23 5.18
CA ALA A 134 23.31 7.15 4.24
C ALA A 134 23.10 5.73 3.70
N SER A 135 24.17 5.00 3.37
CA SER A 135 24.05 3.61 2.92
C SER A 135 23.60 2.65 4.03
N ILE A 136 24.04 2.86 5.27
CA ILE A 136 23.61 2.05 6.41
C ILE A 136 22.15 2.35 6.74
N ALA A 137 21.78 3.62 6.80
CA ALA A 137 20.40 4.03 7.03
C ALA A 137 19.47 3.47 5.95
N THR A 138 19.90 3.47 4.68
CA THR A 138 19.06 3.00 3.56
C THR A 138 18.96 1.48 3.44
N LYS A 139 20.02 0.73 3.75
CA LYS A 139 20.06 -0.73 3.54
C LYS A 139 20.04 -1.54 4.83
N GLY A 140 20.07 -0.88 5.99
CA GLY A 140 20.15 -1.50 7.31
C GLY A 140 21.29 -2.51 7.42
N ASP A 141 20.96 -3.67 7.98
CA ASP A 141 21.86 -4.82 8.13
C ASP A 141 22.41 -5.36 6.80
N SER A 142 21.76 -5.05 5.68
CA SER A 142 22.16 -5.51 4.35
C SER A 142 23.15 -4.56 3.66
N SER A 143 23.56 -3.47 4.30
CA SER A 143 24.54 -2.56 3.71
C SER A 143 25.94 -3.19 3.68
N TYR A 144 26.66 -3.03 2.56
CA TYR A 144 28.03 -3.54 2.41
C TYR A 144 28.97 -3.00 3.51
N TYR A 145 28.68 -1.80 4.03
CA TYR A 145 29.45 -1.15 5.08
C TYR A 145 29.04 -1.52 6.51
N HIS A 146 27.92 -2.24 6.71
CA HIS A 146 27.42 -2.60 8.04
C HIS A 146 28.42 -3.46 8.83
N ALA A 147 29.20 -4.30 8.13
CA ALA A 147 30.22 -5.12 8.75
C ALA A 147 31.39 -4.30 9.33
N HIS A 148 31.60 -3.07 8.85
CA HIS A 148 32.69 -2.19 9.26
C HIS A 148 32.26 -1.08 10.23
N SER A 149 30.95 -0.81 10.35
CA SER A 149 30.42 0.24 11.23
C SER A 149 30.08 -0.22 12.65
N ARG A 150 30.19 -1.54 12.94
CA ARG A 150 30.00 -2.07 14.29
C ARG A 150 31.20 -1.69 15.17
N THR A 151 31.18 -0.47 15.73
CA THR A 151 32.18 0.00 16.71
C THR A 151 32.00 -0.66 18.08
N ALA A 152 30.84 -1.25 18.34
CA ALA A 152 30.59 -2.02 19.54
C ALA A 152 31.35 -3.35 19.47
N ALA A 153 32.36 -3.51 20.32
CA ALA A 153 33.01 -4.79 20.54
C ALA A 153 31.93 -5.82 20.92
N LEU A 154 31.70 -6.81 20.05
CA LEU A 154 30.81 -7.92 20.36
C LEU A 154 31.30 -8.57 21.67
N PRO A 155 30.44 -8.73 22.69
CA PRO A 155 30.79 -9.47 23.90
C PRO A 155 31.36 -10.83 23.54
N GLU A 156 32.44 -11.25 24.22
CA GLU A 156 33.18 -12.47 23.89
C GLU A 156 32.28 -13.73 23.93
N GLU A 157 31.23 -13.67 24.76
CA GLU A 157 30.16 -14.67 24.91
C GLU A 157 29.37 -14.95 23.62
N HIS A 158 29.27 -13.98 22.71
CA HIS A 158 28.53 -14.11 21.44
C HIS A 158 29.44 -14.56 20.27
N ARG A 159 30.75 -14.68 20.50
CA ARG A 159 31.73 -15.12 19.49
C ARG A 159 31.76 -16.64 19.32
N ILE A 160 31.27 -17.38 20.30
CA ILE A 160 31.29 -18.85 20.31
C ILE A 160 29.86 -19.34 20.57
N VAL A 161 29.09 -19.51 19.50
CA VAL A 161 27.86 -20.31 19.57
C VAL A 161 28.29 -21.78 19.51
N SER A 162 28.53 -22.36 20.68
CA SER A 162 28.60 -23.81 20.85
C SER A 162 27.24 -24.38 20.49
N GLY A 163 27.08 -24.93 19.29
CA GLY A 163 25.87 -25.66 18.93
C GLY A 163 25.66 -26.79 19.93
N GLY A 164 24.61 -26.68 20.75
CA GLY A 164 24.18 -27.80 21.59
C GLY A 164 23.86 -29.03 20.75
N GLU A 165 23.86 -30.20 21.37
CA GLU A 165 23.51 -31.44 20.68
C GLU A 165 22.10 -31.31 20.06
N PRO A 166 21.92 -31.70 18.79
CA PRO A 166 20.65 -31.56 18.09
C PRO A 166 19.54 -32.30 18.83
N GLU A 167 18.55 -31.55 19.32
CA GLU A 167 17.40 -32.10 20.01
C GLU A 167 16.50 -32.82 18.99
N LYS A 168 16.33 -34.14 19.17
CA LYS A 168 15.41 -34.93 18.35
C LYS A 168 13.99 -34.48 18.65
N LEU A 169 13.34 -33.89 17.66
CA LEU A 169 11.89 -33.66 17.63
C LEU A 169 11.16 -35.00 17.86
N SER A 170 10.74 -35.25 19.09
CA SER A 170 9.86 -36.36 19.45
C SER A 170 8.50 -36.11 18.79
N GLY A 171 8.11 -37.05 17.93
CA GLY A 171 6.96 -36.95 17.05
C GLY A 171 5.61 -37.22 17.71
N ASP A 172 5.24 -36.41 18.69
CA ASP A 172 3.88 -36.42 19.26
C ASP A 172 3.34 -35.00 19.27
N LEU A 173 2.63 -34.61 18.21
CA LEU A 173 1.63 -33.52 18.21
C LEU A 173 0.91 -33.46 16.85
N VAL A 174 0.32 -34.59 16.42
CA VAL A 174 -0.74 -34.57 15.40
C VAL A 174 -2.06 -34.36 16.16
N LYS A 175 -2.51 -33.12 16.28
CA LYS A 175 -3.88 -32.84 16.73
C LYS A 175 -4.85 -33.23 15.60
N PRO A 176 -5.89 -34.03 15.87
CA PRO A 176 -6.90 -34.39 14.89
C PRO A 176 -7.55 -33.13 14.31
N ILE A 177 -7.54 -33.01 12.99
CA ILE A 177 -8.24 -31.95 12.26
C ILE A 177 -9.74 -32.27 12.35
N GLU A 178 -10.51 -31.37 12.97
CA GLU A 178 -11.95 -31.51 13.11
C GLU A 178 -12.65 -31.60 11.75
N GLU A 179 -13.55 -32.56 11.62
CA GLU A 179 -14.28 -32.87 10.40
C GLU A 179 -15.21 -31.71 10.00
N HIS A 180 -14.85 -31.01 8.92
CA HIS A 180 -15.70 -30.00 8.32
C HIS A 180 -17.01 -30.61 7.80
N LYS A 181 -18.13 -30.03 8.22
CA LYS A 181 -19.50 -30.38 7.81
C LYS A 181 -19.62 -30.55 6.30
N THR A 182 -20.29 -31.62 5.90
CA THR A 182 -20.44 -32.04 4.51
C THR A 182 -21.30 -31.06 3.70
N VAL A 183 -20.74 -30.65 2.55
CA VAL A 183 -21.30 -29.72 1.54
C VAL A 183 -22.74 -30.07 1.09
N LYS A 184 -23.20 -31.30 1.29
CA LYS A 184 -24.53 -31.77 0.88
C LYS A 184 -25.70 -31.07 1.57
N GLN A 185 -25.54 -30.51 2.77
CA GLN A 185 -26.64 -29.84 3.47
C GLN A 185 -26.85 -28.38 3.04
N GLN A 186 -25.86 -27.73 2.42
CA GLN A 186 -25.99 -26.33 1.98
C GLN A 186 -26.68 -26.16 0.62
N LEU A 187 -26.87 -27.25 -0.13
CA LEU A 187 -27.41 -27.23 -1.50
C LEU A 187 -28.93 -27.39 -1.60
N ALA A 188 -29.64 -27.70 -0.49
CA ALA A 188 -31.07 -28.05 -0.55
C ALA A 188 -32.03 -26.87 -0.32
N GLU A 189 -31.54 -25.66 -0.01
CA GLU A 189 -32.38 -24.52 0.40
C GLU A 189 -32.50 -23.40 -0.66
N SER A 190 -32.03 -23.59 -1.90
CA SER A 190 -31.88 -22.51 -2.89
C SER A 190 -32.64 -22.69 -4.22
N GLU A 191 -33.69 -23.51 -4.26
CA GLU A 191 -34.53 -23.67 -5.47
C GLU A 191 -35.83 -22.84 -5.38
N GLY A 192 -35.85 -21.61 -5.91
CA GLY A 192 -37.09 -20.81 -5.83
C GLY A 192 -37.27 -19.52 -6.63
N THR A 193 -36.27 -18.99 -7.34
CA THR A 193 -36.42 -17.73 -8.11
C THR A 193 -35.80 -17.82 -9.49
N LYS A 194 -36.57 -17.46 -10.52
CA LYS A 194 -36.25 -17.69 -11.95
C LYS A 194 -35.26 -16.69 -12.58
N ASP A 195 -34.63 -15.85 -11.78
CA ASP A 195 -33.33 -15.23 -12.06
C ASP A 195 -32.32 -15.75 -11.03
N ALA A 196 -32.24 -17.08 -10.88
CA ALA A 196 -31.28 -17.69 -9.98
C ALA A 196 -29.88 -17.37 -10.49
N GLU A 197 -29.27 -16.32 -9.91
CA GLU A 197 -27.84 -16.10 -9.97
C GLU A 197 -27.18 -17.46 -9.78
N ARG A 198 -26.49 -17.92 -10.84
CA ARG A 198 -25.76 -19.20 -10.77
C ARG A 198 -24.90 -19.14 -9.52
N ALA A 199 -24.97 -20.17 -8.68
CA ALA A 199 -24.18 -20.20 -7.45
C ALA A 199 -22.73 -19.82 -7.76
N GLU A 200 -22.15 -18.91 -6.99
CA GLU A 200 -20.77 -18.48 -7.17
C GLU A 200 -19.85 -19.27 -6.23
N ARG A 201 -18.78 -19.88 -6.77
CA ARG A 201 -17.71 -20.50 -5.98
C ARG A 201 -16.47 -19.59 -6.02
N PRO A 202 -15.99 -19.10 -4.87
CA PRO A 202 -14.84 -18.20 -4.85
C PRO A 202 -13.54 -18.95 -5.23
N ILE A 203 -12.70 -18.31 -6.05
CA ILE A 203 -11.33 -18.71 -6.35
C ILE A 203 -10.44 -18.17 -5.23
N ARG A 204 -9.88 -19.07 -4.41
CA ARG A 204 -9.11 -18.67 -3.21
C ARG A 204 -7.61 -18.76 -3.43
N ASN A 205 -7.16 -19.65 -4.31
CA ASN A 205 -5.74 -19.96 -4.46
C ASN A 205 -5.17 -19.27 -5.71
N TYR A 206 -4.58 -18.09 -5.50
CA TYR A 206 -3.86 -17.35 -6.53
C TYR A 206 -2.50 -16.90 -6.00
N SER A 207 -1.61 -16.53 -6.91
CA SER A 207 -0.32 -15.90 -6.59
C SER A 207 -0.21 -14.57 -7.32
N TRP A 208 0.63 -13.66 -6.86
CA TRP A 208 0.84 -12.38 -7.54
C TRP A 208 2.30 -11.97 -7.48
N GLY A 209 2.69 -11.03 -8.34
CA GLY A 209 4.02 -10.46 -8.39
C GLY A 209 4.00 -9.01 -8.84
N ASP A 210 4.88 -8.21 -8.24
CA ASP A 210 5.05 -6.80 -8.55
C ASP A 210 6.10 -6.61 -9.66
N GLU A 211 5.72 -5.95 -10.75
CA GLU A 211 6.65 -5.44 -11.77
C GLU A 211 6.59 -3.91 -11.79
N LYS A 212 7.55 -3.25 -12.46
CA LYS A 212 7.71 -1.79 -12.40
C LYS A 212 6.39 -1.03 -12.67
N GLU A 213 5.69 -1.37 -13.74
CA GLU A 213 4.45 -0.67 -14.18
C GLU A 213 3.19 -1.52 -14.04
N VAL A 214 3.33 -2.79 -13.69
CA VAL A 214 2.25 -3.78 -13.74
C VAL A 214 2.32 -4.71 -12.55
N VAL A 215 1.18 -5.04 -11.97
CA VAL A 215 1.05 -6.14 -11.00
C VAL A 215 0.43 -7.33 -11.71
N LYS A 216 1.06 -8.50 -11.62
CA LYS A 216 0.57 -9.71 -12.28
C LYS A 216 -0.01 -10.68 -11.27
N ILE A 217 -1.24 -11.13 -11.50
CA ILE A 217 -1.91 -12.16 -10.71
C ILE A 217 -1.98 -13.44 -11.55
N TYR A 218 -1.62 -14.56 -10.96
CA TYR A 218 -1.57 -15.88 -11.59
C TYR A 218 -2.49 -16.86 -10.85
N ILE A 219 -3.41 -17.45 -11.60
CA ILE A 219 -4.23 -18.59 -11.17
C ILE A 219 -3.68 -19.80 -11.92
N SER A 220 -2.98 -20.70 -11.24
CA SER A 220 -2.34 -21.88 -11.85
C SER A 220 -3.27 -23.09 -11.85
N LYS A 221 -3.06 -23.99 -12.80
CA LYS A 221 -3.76 -25.28 -12.84
C LYS A 221 -3.54 -26.13 -11.59
N ASP A 222 -2.35 -26.03 -10.99
CA ASP A 222 -2.00 -26.80 -9.80
C ASP A 222 -2.81 -26.37 -8.57
N ASN A 223 -3.22 -25.10 -8.53
CA ASN A 223 -3.97 -24.52 -7.41
C ASN A 223 -5.49 -24.55 -7.65
N GLU A 224 -5.94 -24.25 -8.86
CA GLU A 224 -7.36 -24.11 -9.23
C GLU A 224 -7.65 -24.83 -10.57
N PRO A 225 -7.57 -26.17 -10.62
CA PRO A 225 -7.67 -26.93 -11.86
C PRO A 225 -9.02 -26.73 -12.57
N ASP A 226 -10.11 -26.66 -11.80
CA ASP A 226 -11.46 -26.42 -12.34
C ASP A 226 -11.53 -25.10 -13.09
N ALA A 227 -10.99 -24.01 -12.51
CA ALA A 227 -11.00 -22.69 -13.14
C ALA A 227 -10.26 -22.71 -14.48
N ILE A 228 -9.13 -23.40 -14.57
CA ILE A 228 -8.37 -23.52 -15.82
C ILE A 228 -9.08 -24.40 -16.85
N ASN A 229 -9.71 -25.49 -16.42
CA ASN A 229 -10.46 -26.38 -17.32
C ASN A 229 -11.68 -25.67 -17.92
N PHE A 230 -12.45 -24.94 -17.10
CA PHE A 230 -13.63 -24.21 -17.57
C PHE A 230 -13.28 -22.94 -18.35
N ALA A 231 -12.15 -22.29 -18.04
CA ALA A 231 -11.68 -21.12 -18.79
C ALA A 231 -11.25 -21.46 -20.23
N GLY A 232 -10.94 -22.72 -20.54
CA GLY A 232 -10.61 -23.19 -21.89
C GLY A 232 -9.47 -22.39 -22.53
N ASP A 233 -9.73 -21.81 -23.71
CA ASP A 233 -8.81 -20.91 -24.42
C ASP A 233 -9.08 -19.42 -24.12
N GLY A 234 -10.03 -19.13 -23.24
CA GLY A 234 -10.49 -17.78 -22.90
C GLY A 234 -11.41 -17.14 -23.93
N LYS A 235 -11.81 -17.86 -25.00
CA LYS A 235 -12.73 -17.36 -26.02
C LYS A 235 -14.17 -17.81 -25.72
N GLY A 236 -15.12 -17.33 -26.53
CA GLY A 236 -16.53 -17.73 -26.41
C GLY A 236 -17.24 -17.22 -25.14
N GLY A 237 -16.67 -16.23 -24.44
CA GLY A 237 -17.27 -15.67 -23.23
C GLY A 237 -17.25 -16.61 -22.02
N GLN A 238 -16.31 -17.57 -22.00
CA GLN A 238 -16.04 -18.46 -20.85
C GLN A 238 -15.44 -17.70 -19.67
N VAL A 239 -14.71 -16.63 -19.96
CA VAL A 239 -14.05 -15.77 -18.97
C VAL A 239 -14.54 -14.34 -19.16
N ASP A 240 -15.04 -13.73 -18.09
CA ASP A 240 -15.40 -12.32 -18.00
C ASP A 240 -14.51 -11.65 -16.95
N VAL A 241 -14.00 -10.45 -17.26
CA VAL A 241 -13.15 -9.71 -16.33
C VAL A 241 -13.61 -8.26 -16.26
N GLN A 242 -13.93 -7.82 -15.05
CA GLN A 242 -14.32 -6.46 -14.75
C GLN A 242 -13.20 -5.79 -13.97
N TRP A 243 -12.71 -4.69 -14.51
CA TRP A 243 -11.66 -3.88 -13.92
C TRP A 243 -12.28 -2.62 -13.33
N GLY A 244 -11.92 -2.29 -12.10
CA GLY A 244 -12.20 -0.99 -11.49
C GLY A 244 -10.94 -0.38 -10.91
N PRO A 245 -10.95 0.92 -10.56
CA PRO A 245 -9.76 1.60 -10.05
C PRO A 245 -9.16 0.95 -8.80
N LYS A 246 -9.99 0.35 -7.94
CA LYS A 246 -9.58 -0.33 -6.70
C LYS A 246 -10.18 -1.72 -6.53
N TYR A 247 -10.68 -2.32 -7.62
CA TYR A 247 -11.24 -3.66 -7.56
C TYR A 247 -11.01 -4.42 -8.87
N LEU A 248 -11.07 -5.74 -8.78
CA LEU A 248 -10.99 -6.66 -9.91
C LEU A 248 -11.95 -7.81 -9.66
N LYS A 249 -12.82 -8.10 -10.63
CA LYS A 249 -13.68 -9.28 -10.61
C LYS A 249 -13.45 -10.13 -11.85
N LEU A 250 -12.92 -11.32 -11.67
CA LEU A 250 -12.79 -12.35 -12.71
C LEU A 250 -13.88 -13.39 -12.49
N ARG A 251 -14.70 -13.66 -13.50
CA ARG A 251 -15.73 -14.69 -13.50
C ARG A 251 -15.44 -15.71 -14.61
N VAL A 252 -15.29 -16.97 -14.22
CA VAL A 252 -15.14 -18.12 -15.14
C VAL A 252 -16.44 -18.93 -15.11
N LYS A 253 -17.14 -19.00 -16.23
CA LYS A 253 -18.44 -19.69 -16.33
C LYS A 253 -18.21 -21.21 -16.34
N ALA A 254 -18.82 -21.92 -15.39
CA ALA A 254 -18.89 -23.38 -15.43
C ALA A 254 -20.31 -23.86 -15.73
N GLU A 255 -20.47 -25.18 -15.82
CA GLU A 255 -21.78 -25.80 -16.12
C GLU A 255 -22.79 -25.62 -14.98
N LYS A 256 -22.34 -25.70 -13.72
CA LYS A 256 -23.21 -25.72 -12.52
C LYS A 256 -23.13 -24.44 -11.68
N HIS A 257 -21.95 -23.84 -11.59
CA HIS A 257 -21.67 -22.69 -10.74
C HIS A 257 -20.61 -21.82 -11.42
N ASP A 258 -20.63 -20.52 -11.18
CA ASP A 258 -19.60 -19.63 -11.71
C ASP A 258 -18.42 -19.58 -10.74
N LEU A 259 -17.19 -19.61 -11.24
CA LEU A 259 -15.98 -19.49 -10.44
C LEU A 259 -15.55 -18.04 -10.42
N VAL A 260 -15.47 -17.43 -9.24
CA VAL A 260 -15.28 -15.98 -9.12
C VAL A 260 -14.04 -15.66 -8.30
N LEU A 261 -13.09 -14.93 -8.88
CA LEU A 261 -12.05 -14.24 -8.12
C LEU A 261 -12.48 -12.78 -7.98
N GLU A 262 -12.82 -12.38 -6.77
CA GLU A 262 -13.18 -11.01 -6.41
C GLU A 262 -12.10 -10.44 -5.50
N LEU A 263 -11.44 -9.40 -5.98
CA LEU A 263 -10.40 -8.66 -5.26
C LEU A 263 -10.91 -7.24 -5.06
N ASP A 264 -11.56 -7.03 -3.93
CA ASP A 264 -11.99 -5.71 -3.49
C ASP A 264 -10.87 -5.02 -2.70
N LYS A 265 -10.87 -3.68 -2.71
CA LYS A 265 -9.92 -2.86 -1.96
C LYS A 265 -8.45 -3.17 -2.33
N ILE A 266 -8.17 -3.22 -3.62
CA ILE A 266 -6.80 -3.26 -4.14
C ILE A 266 -5.99 -2.10 -3.53
N TYR A 267 -4.78 -2.40 -3.06
CA TYR A 267 -4.00 -1.52 -2.19
C TYR A 267 -3.70 -0.15 -2.83
N TYR A 268 -3.31 -0.14 -4.10
CA TYR A 268 -3.11 1.06 -4.90
C TYR A 268 -4.07 1.09 -6.08
N GLU A 269 -4.31 2.29 -6.63
CA GLU A 269 -5.15 2.44 -7.81
C GLU A 269 -4.49 1.85 -9.07
N ILE A 270 -5.32 1.23 -9.89
CA ILE A 270 -4.96 0.72 -11.22
C ILE A 270 -5.58 1.59 -12.31
N ILE A 271 -5.11 1.42 -13.55
CA ILE A 271 -5.71 2.00 -14.76
C ILE A 271 -6.53 0.88 -15.43
N PRO A 272 -7.86 0.82 -15.23
CA PRO A 272 -8.70 -0.27 -15.75
C PRO A 272 -8.57 -0.47 -17.25
N GLU A 273 -8.47 0.61 -18.02
CA GLU A 273 -8.44 0.62 -19.48
C GLU A 273 -7.15 0.05 -20.06
N GLN A 274 -6.07 0.04 -19.27
CA GLN A 274 -4.76 -0.52 -19.64
C GLN A 274 -4.50 -1.88 -18.99
N SER A 275 -5.42 -2.32 -18.12
CA SER A 275 -5.33 -3.64 -17.50
C SER A 275 -5.81 -4.70 -18.48
N SER A 276 -5.21 -5.90 -18.41
CA SER A 276 -5.48 -6.96 -19.38
C SER A 276 -5.43 -8.32 -18.73
N PHE A 277 -5.99 -9.33 -19.40
CA PHE A 277 -5.85 -10.72 -18.98
C PHE A 277 -5.43 -11.61 -20.15
N ARG A 278 -4.84 -12.76 -19.80
CA ARG A 278 -4.47 -13.80 -20.76
C ARG A 278 -4.77 -15.17 -20.17
N VAL A 279 -5.45 -16.00 -20.94
CA VAL A 279 -5.64 -17.42 -20.62
C VAL A 279 -4.59 -18.23 -21.38
N SER A 280 -3.81 -19.02 -20.65
CA SER A 280 -2.93 -20.04 -21.23
C SER A 280 -3.61 -21.39 -21.04
N GLN A 281 -4.15 -21.94 -22.12
CA GLN A 281 -4.92 -23.19 -22.10
C GLN A 281 -4.17 -24.28 -21.32
N ASN A 282 -4.88 -24.95 -20.41
CA ASN A 282 -4.35 -26.01 -19.56
C ASN A 282 -3.15 -25.64 -18.67
N LYS A 283 -2.82 -24.35 -18.51
CA LYS A 283 -1.68 -23.89 -17.72
C LYS A 283 -2.07 -22.90 -16.62
N ARG A 284 -2.55 -21.71 -16.99
CA ARG A 284 -2.85 -20.63 -16.04
C ARG A 284 -3.68 -19.50 -16.65
N ILE A 285 -4.38 -18.76 -15.81
CA ILE A 285 -4.92 -17.43 -16.12
C ILE A 285 -3.95 -16.39 -15.55
N SER A 286 -3.63 -15.36 -16.33
CA SER A 286 -2.77 -14.24 -15.92
C SER A 286 -3.54 -12.94 -16.04
N LEU A 287 -3.69 -12.21 -14.94
CA LEU A 287 -4.28 -10.88 -14.88
C LEU A 287 -3.14 -9.87 -14.73
N SER A 288 -3.09 -8.85 -15.57
CA SER A 288 -2.08 -7.80 -15.57
C SER A 288 -2.75 -6.47 -15.21
N LEU A 289 -2.54 -6.02 -13.98
CA LEU A 289 -3.04 -4.75 -13.47
C LEU A 289 -2.06 -3.65 -13.81
N ARG A 290 -2.45 -2.69 -14.66
CA ARG A 290 -1.62 -1.51 -14.93
C ARG A 290 -1.68 -0.60 -13.71
N LYS A 291 -0.54 -0.31 -13.08
CA LYS A 291 -0.49 0.61 -11.95
C LYS A 291 -0.79 2.03 -12.41
N LYS A 292 -1.52 2.81 -11.61
CA LYS A 292 -1.68 4.25 -11.83
C LYS A 292 -0.39 5.00 -11.52
N GLU A 293 0.28 4.60 -10.44
CA GLU A 293 1.56 5.14 -9.98
C GLU A 293 2.57 3.98 -9.87
N ASN A 294 3.80 4.19 -10.33
CA ASN A 294 4.83 3.15 -10.38
C ASN A 294 5.51 2.88 -9.02
N PHE A 295 4.72 2.81 -7.95
CA PHE A 295 5.21 2.40 -6.62
C PHE A 295 5.42 0.88 -6.56
N THR A 296 6.32 0.43 -5.71
CA THR A 296 6.49 -1.01 -5.43
C THR A 296 5.35 -1.46 -4.51
N TRP A 297 4.58 -2.47 -4.91
CA TRP A 297 3.50 -2.97 -4.06
C TRP A 297 4.03 -4.02 -3.10
N LEU A 298 3.92 -3.75 -1.79
CA LEU A 298 4.23 -4.73 -0.75
C LEU A 298 3.02 -5.61 -0.39
N LYS A 299 1.81 -5.08 -0.61
CA LYS A 299 0.55 -5.75 -0.33
C LYS A 299 -0.36 -5.63 -1.56
N LEU A 300 -1.12 -6.68 -1.87
CA LEU A 300 -2.09 -6.66 -2.97
C LEU A 300 -3.40 -5.99 -2.54
N LEU A 301 -3.86 -6.28 -1.32
CA LEU A 301 -5.14 -5.83 -0.77
C LEU A 301 -4.91 -4.98 0.49
N LYS A 302 -5.77 -3.99 0.71
CA LYS A 302 -5.81 -3.23 1.97
C LYS A 302 -6.38 -4.14 3.08
N PRO A 303 -5.72 -4.25 4.25
CA PRO A 303 -6.30 -5.00 5.36
C PRO A 303 -7.65 -4.40 5.76
N ASP A 304 -8.61 -5.25 6.11
CA ASP A 304 -9.86 -4.79 6.70
C ASP A 304 -9.52 -4.14 8.06
N ALA A 305 -9.79 -2.83 8.16
CA ALA A 305 -9.58 -2.04 9.37
C ALA A 305 -10.64 -2.31 10.43
#